data_AF-A0A1E4ZQ40-F1
#
_entry.id   AF-A0A1E4ZQ40-F1
#
_cell.length_a   1.000
_cell.length_b   1.000
_cell.length_c   1.000
_cell.angle_alpha   90.00
_cell.angle_beta   90.00
_cell.angle_gamma   90.00
#
_symmetry.space_group_name_H-M   'P 1'
#
loop_
_entity.id
_entity.type
_entity.pdbx_description
1 polymer ?
#
loop_
_entity_poly.entity_id
_entity_poly.type
_entity_poly.pdbx_seq_one_letter_code
_entity_poly.pdbx_strand_id
1 'polypeptide(L)'
;MNNLLVELQTGQVAFLSGLLAGFSLTVAANVLQLDMSRKMPRICFVLLMLSTLLFLIALYIDVRLTIELAGNKQISDAVTARVFQVRQIGTASATLAYVVFVVAVGSLGWLAGIIAGVCSTILAGAALATLIYVWSQVGAIQTLLGG
;
A
#
# COMPACT_ATOMS: atom_id res chain seq x y z
N MET A 1 -4.20 -17.86 -22.38
CA MET A 1 -4.94 -16.64 -21.99
C MET A 1 -4.74 -16.26 -20.51
N ASN A 2 -4.49 -17.20 -19.60
CA ASN A 2 -4.27 -16.88 -18.17
C ASN A 2 -3.00 -16.05 -17.89
N ASN A 3 -1.92 -16.18 -18.68
CA ASN A 3 -0.69 -15.42 -18.46
C ASN A 3 -0.84 -13.91 -18.69
N LEU A 4 -1.70 -13.49 -19.63
CA LEU A 4 -1.86 -12.06 -19.96
C LEU A 4 -2.63 -11.28 -18.87
N LEU A 5 -3.55 -11.94 -18.18
CA LEU A 5 -4.28 -11.35 -17.04
C LEU A 5 -3.38 -11.16 -15.82
N VAL A 6 -2.43 -12.08 -15.58
CA VAL A 6 -1.43 -11.96 -14.52
C VAL A 6 -0.51 -10.77 -14.79
N GLU A 7 -0.07 -10.60 -16.04
CA GLU A 7 0.85 -9.54 -16.48
C GLU A 7 0.21 -8.14 -16.53
N LEU A 8 -1.09 -8.03 -16.87
CA LEU A 8 -1.82 -6.75 -16.81
C LEU A 8 -2.16 -6.33 -15.37
N GLN A 9 -2.40 -7.28 -14.46
CA GLN A 9 -2.65 -6.97 -13.05
C GLN A 9 -1.35 -6.64 -12.26
N THR A 10 -0.19 -7.24 -12.60
CA THR A 10 1.09 -6.86 -11.97
C THR A 10 1.47 -5.42 -12.31
N GLY A 11 1.36 -5.00 -13.58
CA GLY A 11 1.81 -3.66 -13.98
C GLY A 11 1.14 -2.50 -13.23
N GLN A 12 -0.15 -2.63 -12.90
CA GLN A 12 -0.92 -1.58 -12.22
C GLN A 12 -0.58 -1.47 -10.73
N VAL A 13 -0.36 -2.60 -10.04
CA VAL A 13 -0.06 -2.62 -8.60
C VAL A 13 1.35 -2.08 -8.33
N ALA A 14 2.33 -2.46 -9.16
CA ALA A 14 3.67 -1.89 -9.14
C ALA A 14 3.63 -0.38 -9.36
N PHE A 15 2.92 0.10 -10.39
CA PHE A 15 2.83 1.54 -10.67
C PHE A 15 2.24 2.33 -9.48
N LEU A 16 1.12 1.87 -8.92
CA LEU A 16 0.49 2.53 -7.77
C LEU A 16 1.38 2.51 -6.53
N SER A 17 2.03 1.38 -6.25
CA SER A 17 2.95 1.26 -5.10
C SER A 17 4.14 2.21 -5.23
N GLY A 18 4.68 2.37 -6.45
CA GLY A 18 5.76 3.32 -6.72
C GLY A 18 5.34 4.77 -6.54
N LEU A 19 4.17 5.15 -7.07
CA LEU A 19 3.62 6.51 -6.92
C LEU A 19 3.40 6.85 -5.43
N LEU A 20 2.75 5.94 -4.70
CA LEU A 20 2.43 6.14 -3.28
C LEU A 20 3.67 6.14 -2.40
N ALA A 21 4.67 5.30 -2.69
CA ALA A 21 5.96 5.34 -2.00
C ALA A 21 6.65 6.71 -2.20
N GLY A 22 6.70 7.20 -3.44
CA GLY A 22 7.27 8.51 -3.76
C GLY A 22 6.55 9.64 -3.04
N PHE A 23 5.22 9.67 -3.11
CA PHE A 23 4.41 10.67 -2.42
C PHE A 23 4.61 10.63 -0.90
N SER A 24 4.55 9.44 -0.28
CA SER A 24 4.76 9.24 1.16
C SER A 24 6.14 9.76 1.59
N LEU A 25 7.18 9.49 0.80
CA LEU A 25 8.53 10.00 1.06
C LEU A 25 8.64 11.52 0.91
N THR A 26 8.03 12.12 -0.11
CA THR A 26 8.00 13.58 -0.28
C THR A 26 7.32 14.27 0.90
N VAL A 27 6.20 13.73 1.37
CA VAL A 27 5.51 14.26 2.56
C VAL A 27 6.38 14.08 3.81
N ALA A 28 7.04 12.93 3.98
CA ALA A 28 7.96 12.71 5.10
C ALA A 28 9.12 13.72 5.10
N ALA A 29 9.68 14.01 3.93
CA ALA A 29 10.75 15.00 3.77
C ALA A 29 10.28 16.42 4.13
N ASN A 30 9.03 16.78 3.81
CA ASN A 30 8.45 18.05 4.25
C ASN A 30 8.21 18.09 5.76
N VAL A 31 7.76 16.98 6.36
CA VAL A 31 7.58 16.87 7.82
C VAL A 31 8.92 17.00 8.54
N LEU A 32 10.02 16.47 7.99
CA LEU A 32 11.37 16.62 8.54
C LEU A 32 11.85 18.06 8.67
N GLN A 33 11.31 18.98 7.85
CA GLN A 33 11.66 20.40 7.93
C GLN A 33 11.01 21.12 9.12
N LEU A 34 10.07 20.47 9.81
CA LEU A 34 9.42 20.98 11.01
C LEU A 34 10.28 20.69 12.26
N ASP A 35 9.98 21.41 13.35
CA ASP A 35 10.66 21.19 14.63
C ASP A 35 10.32 19.80 15.24
N MET A 36 11.31 18.91 15.21
CA MET A 36 11.24 17.53 15.72
C MET A 36 11.28 17.42 17.25
N SER A 37 11.39 18.54 17.97
CA SER A 37 11.23 18.58 19.42
C SER A 37 9.80 18.20 19.84
N ARG A 38 8.81 18.45 18.96
CA ARG A 38 7.39 18.16 19.20
C ARG A 38 7.07 16.70 18.90
N LYS A 39 6.13 16.12 19.66
CA LYS A 39 5.73 14.70 19.53
C LYS A 39 5.03 14.40 18.19
N MET A 40 4.17 15.30 17.71
CA MET A 40 3.32 15.03 16.54
C MET A 40 4.07 14.93 15.21
N PRO A 41 5.00 15.85 14.85
CA PRO A 41 5.83 15.70 13.66
C PRO A 41 6.63 14.39 13.65
N ARG A 42 7.14 13.97 14.81
CA ARG A 42 7.89 12.72 14.95
C ARG A 42 7.04 11.49 14.65
N ILE A 43 5.81 11.45 15.17
CA ILE A 43 4.86 10.36 14.90
C ILE A 43 4.52 10.31 13.40
N CYS A 44 4.18 11.46 12.81
CA CYS A 44 3.88 11.56 11.38
C CYS A 44 5.05 11.06 10.53
N PHE A 45 6.27 11.48 10.86
CA PHE A 45 7.48 11.08 10.15
C PHE A 45 7.70 9.57 10.19
N VAL A 46 7.61 8.95 11.38
CA VAL A 46 7.81 7.50 11.53
C VAL A 46 6.74 6.71 10.77
N LEU A 47 5.48 7.14 10.83
CA LEU A 47 4.39 6.48 10.11
C LEU A 47 4.57 6.60 8.58
N LEU A 48 4.94 7.77 8.07
CA LEU A 48 5.20 7.97 6.64
C LEU A 48 6.40 7.15 6.16
N MET A 49 7.48 7.10 6.94
CA MET A 49 8.65 6.27 6.63
C MET A 49 8.31 4.78 6.60
N LEU A 50 7.54 4.30 7.58
CA LEU A 50 7.08 2.92 7.63
C LEU A 50 6.22 2.59 6.40
N SER A 51 5.26 3.45 6.07
CA SER A 51 4.43 3.35 4.87
C SER A 51 5.28 3.27 3.59
N THR A 52 6.25 4.17 3.44
CA THR A 52 7.16 4.17 2.28
C THR A 52 7.93 2.86 2.16
N LEU A 53 8.50 2.35 3.25
CA LEU A 53 9.24 1.09 3.23
C LEU A 53 8.36 -0.10 2.83
N LEU A 54 7.14 -0.16 3.35
CA LEU A 54 6.18 -1.22 3.01
C LEU A 54 5.74 -1.15 1.53
N PHE A 55 5.48 0.06 1.00
CA PHE A 55 5.20 0.22 -0.43
C PHE A 55 6.40 -0.18 -1.30
N LEU A 56 7.63 0.10 -0.87
CA LEU A 56 8.84 -0.31 -1.59
C LEU A 56 9.02 -1.84 -1.60
N ILE A 57 8.70 -2.53 -0.50
CA ILE A 57 8.71 -3.99 -0.46
C ILE A 57 7.70 -4.57 -1.46
N ALA A 58 6.47 -4.05 -1.45
CA ALA A 58 5.43 -4.48 -2.38
C ALA A 58 5.84 -4.23 -3.85
N LEU A 59 6.37 -3.04 -4.13
CA LEU A 59 6.89 -2.66 -5.44
C LEU A 59 8.01 -3.58 -5.90
N TYR A 60 9.00 -3.85 -5.04
CA TYR A 60 10.12 -4.71 -5.36
C TYR A 60 9.66 -6.12 -5.74
N ILE A 61 8.76 -6.69 -4.95
CA ILE A 61 8.20 -8.02 -5.21
C ILE A 61 7.51 -8.06 -6.58
N ASP A 62 6.66 -7.08 -6.86
CA ASP A 62 5.85 -7.07 -8.08
C ASP A 62 6.69 -6.79 -9.34
N VAL A 63 7.65 -5.86 -9.26
CA VAL A 63 8.60 -5.57 -10.35
C VAL A 63 9.52 -6.77 -10.59
N ARG A 64 10.10 -7.36 -9.54
CA ARG A 64 11.01 -8.51 -9.69
C ARG A 64 10.28 -9.72 -10.27
N LEU A 65 9.09 -10.05 -9.77
CA LEU A 65 8.29 -11.13 -10.33
C LEU A 65 7.91 -10.87 -11.78
N THR A 66 7.54 -9.64 -12.13
CA THR A 66 7.21 -9.29 -13.51
C THR A 66 8.40 -9.50 -14.44
N ILE A 67 9.61 -9.08 -14.04
CA ILE A 67 10.83 -9.27 -14.84
C ILE A 67 11.19 -10.76 -15.00
N GLU A 68 11.11 -11.55 -13.93
CA GLU A 68 11.48 -12.97 -13.95
C GLU A 68 10.46 -13.84 -14.71
N LEU A 69 9.20 -13.42 -14.73
CA LEU A 69 8.14 -14.11 -15.47
C LEU A 69 8.03 -13.62 -16.92
N ALA A 70 8.58 -12.44 -17.23
CA ALA A 70 8.57 -11.88 -18.58
C ALA A 70 9.31 -12.81 -19.55
N GLY A 71 8.62 -13.18 -20.63
CA GLY A 71 9.19 -14.02 -21.68
C GLY A 71 9.11 -15.53 -21.43
N ASN A 72 8.63 -15.98 -20.27
CA ASN A 72 8.52 -17.40 -19.96
C ASN A 72 7.14 -17.96 -20.39
N LYS A 73 7.10 -18.74 -21.48
CA LYS A 73 5.85 -19.18 -22.12
C LYS A 73 5.23 -20.44 -21.51
N GLN A 74 5.99 -21.19 -20.71
CA GLN A 74 5.51 -22.39 -20.01
C GLN A 74 5.96 -22.33 -18.55
N ILE A 75 5.03 -21.95 -17.67
CA ILE A 75 5.26 -21.94 -16.24
C ILE A 75 4.69 -23.26 -15.69
N SER A 76 5.52 -24.06 -15.04
CA SER A 76 5.08 -25.27 -14.34
C SER A 76 4.17 -24.92 -13.15
N ASP A 77 3.18 -25.75 -12.85
CA ASP A 77 2.25 -25.53 -11.73
C ASP A 77 2.96 -25.34 -10.38
N ALA A 78 4.11 -25.99 -10.18
CA ALA A 78 4.93 -25.81 -8.98
C ALA A 78 5.52 -24.40 -8.86
N VAL A 79 5.86 -23.76 -9.98
CA VAL A 79 6.37 -22.39 -10.03
C VAL A 79 5.22 -21.40 -9.81
N THR A 80 4.05 -21.65 -10.41
CA THR A 80 2.85 -20.84 -10.22
C THR A 80 2.44 -20.76 -8.73
N ALA A 81 2.48 -21.87 -8.00
CA ALA A 81 2.19 -21.89 -6.57
C ALA A 81 3.16 -21.02 -5.75
N ARG A 82 4.46 -21.03 -6.10
CA ARG A 82 5.47 -20.19 -5.45
C ARG A 82 5.29 -18.71 -5.77
N VAL A 83 5.01 -18.38 -7.03
CA VAL A 83 4.69 -17.01 -7.46
C VAL A 83 3.49 -16.47 -6.69
N PHE A 84 2.44 -17.28 -6.51
CA PHE A 84 1.27 -16.89 -5.74
C PHE A 84 1.59 -16.59 -4.27
N GLN A 85 2.38 -17.45 -3.60
CA GLN A 85 2.83 -17.22 -2.23
C GLN A 85 3.61 -15.91 -2.09
N VAL A 86 4.54 -15.65 -3.00
CA VAL A 86 5.35 -14.41 -2.98
C VAL A 86 4.46 -13.19 -3.26
N ARG A 87 3.50 -13.29 -4.19
CA ARG A 87 2.54 -12.20 -4.46
C ARG A 87 1.68 -11.89 -3.24
N GLN A 88 1.24 -12.89 -2.47
CA GLN A 88 0.50 -12.65 -1.23
C GLN A 88 1.28 -11.79 -0.24
N ILE A 89 2.59 -11.99 -0.12
CA ILE A 89 3.46 -11.15 0.73
C ILE A 89 3.48 -9.71 0.21
N GLY A 90 3.62 -9.53 -1.11
CA GLY A 90 3.57 -8.22 -1.76
C GLY A 90 2.23 -7.51 -1.53
N THR A 91 1.11 -8.20 -1.74
CA THR A 91 -0.23 -7.67 -1.51
C THR A 91 -0.46 -7.31 -0.05
N ALA A 92 -0.07 -8.19 0.89
CA ALA A 92 -0.18 -7.91 2.32
C ALA A 92 0.65 -6.69 2.73
N SER A 93 1.86 -6.56 2.19
CA SER A 93 2.73 -5.39 2.42
C SER A 93 2.10 -4.11 1.88
N ALA A 94 1.53 -4.14 0.67
CA ALA A 94 0.84 -2.99 0.07
C ALA A 94 -0.41 -2.59 0.87
N THR A 95 -1.21 -3.56 1.32
CA THR A 95 -2.37 -3.30 2.17
C THR A 95 -1.95 -2.64 3.48
N LEU A 96 -0.95 -3.20 4.17
CA LEU A 96 -0.44 -2.66 5.42
C LEU A 96 0.11 -1.24 5.21
N ALA A 97 0.88 -1.03 4.14
CA ALA A 97 1.40 0.28 3.75
C ALA A 97 0.26 1.29 3.60
N TYR A 98 -0.80 0.93 2.88
CA TYR A 98 -1.95 1.79 2.63
C TYR A 98 -2.68 2.17 3.91
N VAL A 99 -2.90 1.21 4.83
CA VAL A 99 -3.51 1.49 6.14
C VAL A 99 -2.64 2.46 6.95
N VAL A 100 -1.34 2.18 7.06
CA VAL A 100 -0.40 3.06 7.77
C VAL A 100 -0.36 4.44 7.14
N PHE A 101 -0.38 4.52 5.81
CA PHE A 101 -0.40 5.76 5.06
C PHE A 101 -1.65 6.60 5.34
N VAL A 102 -2.84 6.00 5.35
CA VAL A 102 -4.09 6.71 5.67
C VAL A 102 -4.05 7.28 7.09
N VAL A 103 -3.55 6.50 8.06
CA VAL A 103 -3.36 6.97 9.43
C VAL A 103 -2.34 8.12 9.48
N ALA A 104 -1.22 7.98 8.76
CA ALA A 104 -0.19 9.01 8.68
C ALA A 104 -0.74 10.32 8.11
N VAL A 105 -1.46 10.27 6.99
CA VAL A 105 -2.10 11.43 6.35
C VAL A 105 -3.15 12.06 7.27
N GLY A 106 -3.97 11.24 7.93
CA GLY A 106 -4.93 11.71 8.94
C GLY A 106 -4.27 12.44 10.11
N SER A 107 -3.05 12.03 10.48
CA SER A 107 -2.28 12.67 11.55
C SER A 107 -1.66 14.02 11.16
N LEU A 108 -1.46 14.31 9.87
CA LEU A 108 -0.86 15.56 9.40
C LEU A 108 -1.68 16.80 9.73
N GLY A 109 -3.02 16.71 9.78
CA GLY A 109 -3.87 17.86 10.11
C GLY A 109 -3.59 18.43 11.51
N TRP A 110 -3.12 17.59 12.44
CA TRP A 110 -2.72 18.01 13.78
C TRP A 110 -1.46 18.86 13.81
N LEU A 111 -0.67 18.86 12.73
CA LEU A 111 0.48 19.75 12.58
C LEU A 111 0.03 21.19 12.31
N ALA A 112 -1.13 21.38 11.66
CA ALA A 112 -1.69 22.69 11.37
C ALA A 112 -2.51 23.27 12.52
N GLY A 113 -3.20 22.44 13.31
CA GLY A 113 -3.96 22.87 14.48
C GLY A 113 -5.05 21.87 14.88
N ILE A 114 -5.76 22.16 15.96
CA ILE A 114 -6.77 21.23 16.53
C ILE A 114 -7.94 21.01 15.57
N ILE A 115 -8.48 22.08 14.96
CA ILE A 115 -9.61 21.98 14.03
C ILE A 115 -9.21 21.16 12.80
N ALA A 116 -8.06 21.47 12.21
CA ALA A 116 -7.53 20.73 11.07
C ALA A 116 -7.28 19.25 11.42
N GLY A 117 -6.75 18.97 12.62
CA GLY A 117 -6.52 17.62 13.13
C GLY A 117 -7.80 16.81 13.31
N VAL A 118 -8.86 17.42 13.86
CA VAL A 118 -10.17 16.75 14.00
C VAL A 118 -10.75 16.44 12.62
N CYS A 119 -10.78 17.43 11.71
CA CYS A 119 -11.28 17.24 10.35
C CYS A 119 -10.49 16.16 9.59
N SER A 120 -9.15 16.18 9.64
CA SER A 120 -8.32 15.18 8.96
C SER A 120 -8.49 13.78 9.54
N THR A 121 -8.68 13.67 10.86
CA THR A 121 -8.92 12.38 11.52
C THR A 121 -10.28 11.80 11.13
N ILE A 122 -11.32 12.64 11.04
CA ILE A 122 -12.65 12.19 10.57
C ILE A 122 -12.56 11.69 9.12
N LEU A 123 -11.88 12.43 8.24
CA LEU A 123 -11.70 12.03 6.84
C LEU A 123 -10.91 10.72 6.72
N ALA A 124 -9.82 10.57 7.50
CA ALA A 124 -9.05 9.34 7.54
C ALA A 124 -9.87 8.16 8.10
N GLY A 125 -10.69 8.40 9.13
CA GLY A 125 -11.62 7.41 9.66
C GLY A 125 -12.66 6.96 8.63
N ALA A 126 -13.24 7.89 7.88
CA ALA A 126 -14.17 7.58 6.79
C ALA A 126 -13.50 6.76 5.67
N ALA A 127 -12.26 7.12 5.30
CA ALA A 127 -11.47 6.35 4.33
C ALA A 127 -11.18 4.92 4.82
N LEU A 128 -10.78 4.75 6.08
CA LEU A 128 -10.57 3.42 6.69
C LEU A 128 -11.86 2.60 6.75
N ALA A 129 -12.99 3.21 7.14
CA ALA A 129 -14.28 2.54 7.14
C ALA A 129 -14.67 2.05 5.73
N THR A 130 -14.38 2.88 4.72
CA THR A 130 -14.63 2.52 3.31
C THR A 130 -13.73 1.36 2.87
N LEU A 131 -12.46 1.35 3.27
CA LEU A 131 -11.55 0.23 2.99
C LEU A 131 -12.01 -1.07 3.63
N ILE A 132 -12.46 -1.03 4.90
CA ILE A 132 -12.99 -2.21 5.60
C ILE A 132 -14.25 -2.72 4.90
N TYR A 133 -15.14 -1.82 4.49
CA TYR A 133 -16.33 -2.19 3.72
C TYR A 133 -15.96 -2.86 2.39
N VAL A 134 -15.06 -2.26 1.61
CA VAL A 134 -14.59 -2.84 0.34
C VAL A 134 -13.94 -4.21 0.56
N TRP A 135 -13.11 -4.35 1.60
CA TRP A 135 -12.51 -5.64 1.96
C TRP A 135 -13.56 -6.71 2.21
N SER A 136 -14.60 -6.38 2.98
CA SER A 136 -15.72 -7.29 3.26
C SER A 136 -16.43 -7.71 1.98
N GLN A 137 -16.69 -6.77 1.06
CA GLN A 137 -17.37 -7.06 -0.21
C GLN A 137 -16.51 -7.93 -1.12
N VAL A 138 -15.21 -7.66 -1.21
CA VAL A 138 -14.27 -8.47 -1.99
C VAL A 138 -14.19 -9.90 -1.43
N GLY A 139 -14.16 -10.06 -0.09
CA GLY A 139 -14.20 -11.37 0.56
C GLY A 139 -15.50 -12.13 0.25
N ALA A 140 -16.65 -11.45 0.31
CA ALA A 140 -17.93 -12.06 -0.05
C ALA A 140 -17.95 -12.53 -1.53
N ILE A 141 -17.41 -11.73 -2.45
CA ILE A 141 -17.28 -12.12 -3.85
C ILE A 141 -16.40 -13.36 -4.00
N GLN A 142 -15.28 -13.47 -3.27
CA GLN A 142 -14.42 -14.66 -3.31
C GLN A 142 -15.15 -15.92 -2.84
N THR A 143 -15.97 -15.82 -1.78
CA THR A 143 -16.78 -16.96 -1.33
C THR A 143 -17.84 -17.39 -2.35
N LEU A 144 -18.44 -16.44 -3.08
CA LEU A 144 -19.42 -16.74 -4.13
C LEU A 144 -18.79 -17.31 -5.40
N LEU A 145 -17.51 -17.01 -5.66
CA LEU A 145 -16.75 -17.53 -6.79
C LEU A 145 -16.16 -18.93 -6.55
N GLY A 146 -16.45 -19.56 -5.41
CA GLY A 146 -16.04 -20.94 -5.12
C GLY A 146 -14.67 -21.07 -4.47
N GLY A 147 -14.36 -20.19 -3.50
CA GLY A 147 -13.34 -20.49 -2.49
C GLY A 147 -13.63 -21.76 -1.72
#